data_AF-A0AA50ZYM8-F1
#
_entry.id   AF-A0AA50ZYM8-F1
#
_cell.length_a   1.000
_cell.length_b   1.000
_cell.length_c   1.000
_cell.angle_alpha   90.00
_cell.angle_beta   90.00
_cell.angle_gamma   90.00
#
_symmetry.space_group_name_H-M   'P 1'
#
loop_
_entity.id
_entity.type
_entity.pdbx_description
1 polymer ?
#
loop_
_entity_poly.entity_id
_entity_poly.type
_entity_poly.pdbx_seq_one_letter_code
_entity_poly.pdbx_strand_id
1 'polypeptide(L)'
;IPDVFKFDDKYEENEEKYKTLSKEILGSDAESGEEDGSGESGSEESEEEDQEKPMTIIDNTETNLVALRRTIYLTINSSLDFEECAHKLMKMQLKPGQEIELCHMFLDCCAEQRTYEKFYGLLAQRFCNINRIYIGPFEEIFRDSYSTAHRLDTNRLRNVSKFFAHLLFTDSISWEVLECVKLNEEDTTSSSRIYIKILFQELAEYMGLKKLNDRLKDP
;
A
#
# COMPACT_ATOMS: atom_id res chain seq x y z
N ILE A 1 -41.75 8.36 20.75
CA ILE A 1 -41.93 7.61 19.50
C ILE A 1 -42.21 8.63 18.40
N PRO A 2 -41.18 9.12 17.69
CA PRO A 2 -41.33 10.12 16.63
C PRO A 2 -41.80 9.53 15.28
N ASP A 3 -41.77 8.21 15.11
CA ASP A 3 -42.09 7.51 13.85
C ASP A 3 -43.60 7.28 13.60
N VAL A 4 -44.44 8.28 13.83
CA VAL A 4 -45.86 8.19 13.43
C VAL A 4 -46.26 9.47 12.72
N PHE A 5 -46.68 9.33 11.46
CA PHE A 5 -47.21 10.45 10.67
C PHE A 5 -48.37 11.11 11.40
N LYS A 6 -48.30 12.42 11.51
CA LYS A 6 -49.35 13.28 12.09
C LYS A 6 -49.57 14.46 11.17
N PHE A 7 -50.81 14.94 11.16
CA PHE A 7 -51.15 16.17 10.46
C PHE A 7 -50.39 17.34 11.07
N ASP A 8 -49.73 18.13 10.23
CA ASP A 8 -49.02 19.35 10.61
C ASP A 8 -49.78 20.56 10.06
N ASP A 9 -50.37 21.36 10.97
CA ASP A 9 -51.07 22.59 10.62
C ASP A 9 -50.15 23.63 9.95
N LYS A 10 -48.82 23.47 10.06
CA LYS A 10 -47.80 24.35 9.48
C LYS A 10 -46.95 23.67 8.41
N TYR A 11 -47.50 22.63 7.78
CA TYR A 11 -46.80 21.85 6.77
C TYR A 11 -46.16 22.75 5.69
N GLU A 12 -46.91 23.70 5.13
CA GLU A 12 -46.44 24.60 4.07
C GLU A 12 -45.23 25.45 4.51
N GLU A 13 -45.29 26.09 5.67
CA GLU A 13 -44.17 26.89 6.20
C GLU A 13 -42.93 26.04 6.51
N ASN A 14 -43.15 24.81 6.97
CA ASN A 14 -42.05 23.90 7.32
C ASN A 14 -41.40 23.31 6.07
N GLU A 15 -42.19 23.04 5.03
CA GLU A 15 -41.70 22.58 3.73
C GLU A 15 -40.86 23.67 3.04
N GLU A 16 -41.29 24.94 3.05
CA GLU A 16 -40.52 26.05 2.48
C GLU A 16 -39.16 26.25 3.20
N LYS A 17 -39.16 26.17 4.54
CA LYS A 17 -37.92 26.23 5.33
C LYS A 17 -37.01 25.06 5.01
N TYR A 18 -37.57 23.86 4.87
CA TYR A 18 -36.81 22.66 4.50
C TYR A 18 -36.22 22.79 3.10
N LYS A 19 -36.99 23.26 2.11
CA LYS A 19 -36.50 23.51 0.75
C LYS A 19 -35.38 24.55 0.72
N THR A 20 -35.53 25.64 1.46
CA THR A 20 -34.51 26.69 1.56
C THR A 20 -33.22 26.14 2.17
N LEU A 21 -33.33 25.40 3.28
CA LEU A 21 -32.19 24.81 3.96
C LEU A 21 -31.54 23.69 3.13
N SER A 22 -32.33 22.88 2.44
CA SER A 22 -31.87 21.83 1.53
C SER A 22 -31.06 22.42 0.39
N LYS A 23 -31.56 23.49 -0.23
CA LYS A 23 -30.88 24.21 -1.32
C LYS A 23 -29.57 24.87 -0.85
N GLU A 24 -29.52 25.37 0.38
CA GLU A 24 -28.30 25.93 0.97
C GLU A 24 -27.23 24.86 1.24
N ILE A 25 -27.64 23.67 1.71
CA ILE A 25 -26.71 22.60 2.10
C ILE A 25 -26.25 21.76 0.90
N LEU A 26 -27.16 21.42 -0.01
CA LEU A 26 -26.92 20.46 -1.10
C LEU A 26 -26.74 21.12 -2.47
N GLY A 27 -27.03 22.42 -2.61
CA GLY A 27 -27.05 23.11 -3.89
C GLY A 27 -28.35 22.87 -4.67
N SER A 28 -28.56 23.65 -5.74
CA SER A 28 -29.80 23.66 -6.54
C SER A 28 -30.11 22.37 -7.32
N ASP A 29 -29.16 21.42 -7.39
CA ASP A 29 -29.31 20.18 -8.17
C ASP A 29 -29.99 19.02 -7.43
N ALA A 30 -30.38 19.21 -6.17
CA ALA A 30 -30.99 18.13 -5.39
C ALA A 30 -32.48 17.87 -5.71
N GLU A 31 -33.13 18.67 -6.55
CA GLU A 31 -34.55 18.50 -6.93
C GLU A 31 -34.77 17.92 -8.34
N SER A 32 -33.78 17.25 -8.94
CA SER A 32 -34.02 16.46 -10.18
C SER A 32 -34.59 15.07 -9.86
N GLY A 33 -35.75 15.05 -9.21
CA GLY A 33 -36.53 13.85 -8.90
C GLY A 33 -38.01 14.13 -9.13
N GLU A 34 -38.38 14.69 -10.28
CA GLU A 34 -39.79 14.90 -10.63
C GLU A 34 -40.48 13.57 -10.96
N GLU A 35 -41.52 13.28 -10.18
CA GLU A 35 -42.60 12.39 -10.57
C GLU A 35 -43.40 13.00 -11.73
N ASP A 36 -43.72 12.14 -12.69
CA ASP A 36 -44.45 12.36 -13.94
C ASP A 36 -45.79 13.12 -13.79
N GLY A 37 -45.98 14.20 -14.57
CA GLY A 37 -47.20 15.02 -14.50
C GLY A 37 -47.35 16.17 -15.52
N SER A 38 -47.40 15.85 -16.82
CA SER A 38 -48.02 16.60 -17.95
C SER A 38 -48.41 18.09 -17.77
N GLY A 39 -47.83 19.00 -18.57
CA GLY A 39 -48.39 20.35 -18.81
C GLY A 39 -47.51 21.26 -19.70
N GLU A 40 -47.96 21.52 -20.92
CA GLU A 40 -47.32 22.36 -21.95
C GLU A 40 -47.46 23.87 -21.67
N SER A 41 -46.35 24.62 -21.58
CA SER A 41 -46.27 26.02 -22.02
C SER A 41 -44.82 26.51 -22.10
N GLY A 42 -44.43 27.02 -23.27
CA GLY A 42 -43.07 27.49 -23.54
C GLY A 42 -42.75 28.84 -22.89
N SER A 43 -41.51 28.98 -22.46
CA SER A 43 -40.84 30.26 -22.25
C SER A 43 -39.34 30.04 -22.47
N GLU A 44 -38.81 30.70 -23.48
CA GLU A 44 -37.39 30.76 -23.81
C GLU A 44 -36.68 31.60 -22.74
N GLU A 45 -35.92 30.97 -21.85
CA GLU A 45 -34.93 31.67 -21.03
C GLU A 45 -33.58 30.95 -21.15
N SER A 46 -32.64 31.71 -21.71
CA SER A 46 -31.23 31.44 -21.98
C SER A 46 -30.58 30.44 -21.03
N GLU A 47 -30.18 29.29 -21.60
CA GLU A 47 -29.25 28.35 -20.97
C GLU A 47 -27.89 29.04 -20.79
N GLU A 48 -27.68 29.66 -19.64
CA GLU A 48 -26.32 29.87 -19.13
C GLU A 48 -25.80 28.48 -18.73
N GLU A 49 -24.92 27.91 -19.56
CA GLU A 49 -24.12 26.73 -19.23
C GLU A 49 -23.29 27.03 -17.96
N ASP A 50 -23.90 26.85 -16.80
CA ASP A 50 -23.21 26.88 -15.52
C ASP A 50 -22.31 25.65 -15.50
N GLN A 51 -21.03 25.88 -15.76
CA GLN A 51 -19.99 24.86 -15.72
C GLN A 51 -19.99 24.23 -14.32
N GLU A 52 -20.64 23.07 -14.19
CA GLU A 52 -20.55 22.19 -13.01
C GLU A 52 -19.07 22.04 -12.66
N LYS A 53 -18.61 22.77 -11.65
CA LYS A 53 -17.28 22.56 -11.10
C LYS A 53 -17.32 21.16 -10.51
N PRO A 54 -16.48 20.21 -10.97
CA PRO A 54 -16.52 18.85 -10.47
C PRO A 54 -16.32 18.88 -8.96
N MET A 55 -17.38 18.55 -8.21
CA MET A 55 -17.28 18.35 -6.77
C MET A 55 -16.22 17.28 -6.53
N THR A 56 -15.05 17.71 -6.08
CA THR A 56 -13.90 16.83 -5.91
C THR A 56 -14.13 16.05 -4.63
N ILE A 57 -14.68 14.84 -4.74
CA ILE A 57 -14.85 13.94 -3.61
C ILE A 57 -13.46 13.50 -3.16
N ILE A 58 -13.02 14.03 -2.01
CA ILE A 58 -11.75 13.65 -1.39
C ILE A 58 -12.01 12.43 -0.51
N ASP A 59 -11.61 11.26 -1.01
CA ASP A 59 -11.70 10.00 -0.27
C ASP A 59 -10.58 9.91 0.78
N ASN A 60 -10.95 10.07 2.06
CA ASN A 60 -10.04 9.94 3.21
C ASN A 60 -9.98 8.50 3.78
N THR A 61 -10.67 7.53 3.17
CA THR A 61 -10.86 6.19 3.77
C THR A 61 -9.82 5.15 3.35
N GLU A 62 -8.88 5.50 2.48
CA GLU A 62 -7.83 4.62 1.92
C GLU A 62 -8.33 3.26 1.38
N THR A 63 -9.63 3.15 1.09
CA THR A 63 -10.30 1.88 0.74
C THR A 63 -9.68 1.19 -0.46
N ASN A 64 -9.24 1.97 -1.46
CA ASN A 64 -8.54 1.47 -2.64
C ASN A 64 -7.19 0.81 -2.30
N LEU A 65 -6.43 1.37 -1.35
CA LEU A 65 -5.15 0.79 -0.91
C LEU A 65 -5.38 -0.51 -0.13
N VAL A 66 -6.38 -0.53 0.76
CA VAL A 66 -6.73 -1.75 1.51
C VAL A 66 -7.18 -2.88 0.56
N ALA A 67 -7.98 -2.56 -0.45
CA ALA A 67 -8.39 -3.52 -1.48
C ALA A 67 -7.19 -4.06 -2.26
N LEU A 68 -6.24 -3.19 -2.62
CA LEU A 68 -4.99 -3.59 -3.29
C LEU A 68 -4.17 -4.55 -2.42
N ARG A 69 -3.88 -4.18 -1.16
CA ARG A 69 -3.17 -5.03 -0.19
C ARG A 69 -3.80 -6.41 -0.05
N ARG A 70 -5.12 -6.46 0.10
CA ARG A 70 -5.88 -7.72 0.20
C ARG A 70 -5.71 -8.57 -1.06
N THR A 71 -5.74 -7.95 -2.23
CA THR A 71 -5.61 -8.66 -3.51
C THR A 71 -4.20 -9.24 -3.67
N ILE A 72 -3.17 -8.49 -3.33
CA ILE A 72 -1.77 -8.96 -3.35
C ILE A 72 -1.61 -10.13 -2.38
N TYR A 73 -2.07 -9.99 -1.13
CA TYR A 73 -1.99 -11.04 -0.11
C TYR A 73 -2.66 -12.35 -0.56
N LEU A 74 -3.86 -12.26 -1.12
CA LEU A 74 -4.59 -13.44 -1.62
C LEU A 74 -3.87 -14.07 -2.82
N THR A 75 -3.28 -13.26 -3.69
CA THR A 75 -2.53 -13.76 -4.85
C THR A 75 -1.26 -14.50 -4.43
N ILE A 76 -0.54 -13.98 -3.43
CA ILE A 76 0.65 -14.61 -2.86
C ILE A 76 0.28 -15.96 -2.22
N ASN A 77 -0.71 -15.98 -1.32
CA ASN A 77 -1.07 -17.19 -0.58
C ASN A 77 -1.80 -18.26 -1.41
N SER A 78 -2.38 -17.89 -2.55
CA SER A 78 -3.01 -18.84 -3.47
C SER A 78 -2.06 -19.40 -4.52
N SER A 79 -0.82 -18.93 -4.57
CA SER A 79 0.19 -19.40 -5.53
C SER A 79 1.13 -20.40 -4.86
N LEU A 80 1.45 -21.48 -5.58
CA LEU A 80 2.38 -22.50 -5.07
C LEU A 80 3.84 -22.16 -5.40
N ASP A 81 4.07 -21.59 -6.59
CA ASP A 81 5.39 -21.25 -7.09
C ASP A 81 5.54 -19.74 -7.32
N PHE A 82 6.77 -19.24 -7.15
CA PHE A 82 7.06 -17.81 -7.24
C PHE A 82 6.93 -17.30 -8.68
N GLU A 83 7.19 -18.12 -9.72
CA GLU A 83 7.03 -17.70 -11.11
C GLU A 83 5.55 -17.51 -11.46
N GLU A 84 4.71 -18.43 -10.99
CA GLU A 84 3.26 -18.33 -11.13
C GLU A 84 2.73 -17.07 -10.42
N CYS A 85 3.19 -16.85 -9.18
CA CYS A 85 2.81 -15.68 -8.40
C CYS A 85 3.23 -14.37 -9.10
N ALA A 86 4.49 -14.29 -9.56
CA ALA A 86 5.00 -13.13 -10.29
C ALA A 86 4.17 -12.85 -11.55
N HIS A 87 3.85 -13.88 -12.31
CA HIS A 87 3.03 -13.73 -13.52
C HIS A 87 1.61 -13.24 -13.21
N LYS A 88 0.97 -13.72 -12.14
CA LYS A 88 -0.35 -13.22 -11.72
C LYS A 88 -0.29 -11.76 -11.28
N LEU A 89 0.70 -11.41 -10.45
CA LEU A 89 0.88 -10.04 -9.95
C LEU A 89 1.22 -9.04 -11.07
N MET A 90 1.97 -9.44 -12.09
CA MET A 90 2.27 -8.58 -13.25
C MET A 90 1.07 -8.29 -14.15
N LYS A 91 0.03 -9.12 -14.08
CA LYS A 91 -1.25 -8.85 -14.77
C LYS A 91 -2.10 -7.83 -14.03
N MET A 92 -1.78 -7.53 -12.77
CA MET A 92 -2.44 -6.45 -12.05
C MET A 92 -1.98 -5.12 -12.65
N GLN A 93 -2.94 -4.32 -13.10
CA GLN A 93 -2.64 -2.97 -13.59
C GLN A 93 -2.45 -2.05 -12.38
N LEU A 94 -1.20 -1.97 -11.90
CA LEU A 94 -0.83 -1.05 -10.84
C LEU A 94 -0.82 0.39 -11.36
N LYS A 95 -1.39 1.31 -10.58
CA LYS A 95 -1.23 2.73 -10.84
C LYS A 95 0.20 3.16 -10.46
N PRO A 96 0.78 4.17 -11.13
CA PRO A 96 2.07 4.71 -10.74
C PRO A 96 2.11 5.08 -9.26
N GLY A 97 3.13 4.62 -8.54
CA GLY A 97 3.30 4.81 -7.09
C GLY A 97 2.83 3.62 -6.24
N GLN A 98 1.99 2.73 -6.78
CA GLN A 98 1.53 1.53 -6.05
C GLN A 98 2.58 0.40 -6.03
N GLU A 99 3.66 0.53 -6.79
CA GLU A 99 4.77 -0.43 -6.82
C GLU A 99 5.46 -0.52 -5.45
N ILE A 100 5.54 0.58 -4.71
CA ILE A 100 6.10 0.63 -3.35
C ILE A 100 5.24 -0.23 -2.41
N GLU A 101 3.92 -0.12 -2.53
CA GLU A 101 2.97 -0.90 -1.74
C GLU A 101 3.09 -2.40 -2.04
N LEU A 102 3.35 -2.78 -3.29
CA LEU A 102 3.63 -4.17 -3.66
C LEU A 102 4.90 -4.69 -2.94
N CYS A 103 5.98 -3.90 -2.93
CA CYS A 103 7.21 -4.26 -2.22
C CYS A 103 7.00 -4.41 -0.71
N HIS A 104 6.25 -3.50 -0.08
CA HIS A 104 5.86 -3.61 1.33
C HIS A 104 5.08 -4.89 1.60
N MET A 105 4.07 -5.19 0.78
CA MET A 105 3.27 -6.40 0.93
C MET A 105 4.10 -7.68 0.82
N PHE A 106 5.14 -7.73 -0.02
CA PHE A 106 6.04 -8.89 -0.08
C PHE A 106 6.78 -9.09 1.23
N LEU A 107 7.30 -8.01 1.80
CA LEU A 107 8.03 -8.08 3.06
C LEU A 107 7.11 -8.43 4.23
N ASP A 108 5.94 -7.80 4.32
CA ASP A 108 4.98 -8.04 5.40
C ASP A 108 4.47 -9.48 5.37
N CYS A 109 4.11 -10.02 4.20
CA CYS A 109 3.73 -11.41 4.07
C CYS A 109 4.87 -12.36 4.49
N CYS A 110 6.12 -12.02 4.16
CA CYS A 110 7.29 -12.80 4.55
C CYS A 110 7.54 -12.74 6.07
N ALA A 111 7.41 -11.55 6.67
CA ALA A 111 7.65 -11.32 8.09
C ALA A 111 6.68 -12.11 8.98
N GLU A 112 5.41 -12.20 8.57
CA GLU A 112 4.36 -12.90 9.31
C GLU A 112 4.46 -14.44 9.22
N GLN A 113 5.29 -15.00 8.34
CA GLN A 113 5.43 -16.46 8.28
C GLN A 113 6.10 -17.04 9.51
N ARG A 114 5.70 -18.26 9.88
CA ARG A 114 6.32 -18.98 11.01
C ARG A 114 7.80 -19.26 10.80
N THR A 115 8.20 -19.46 9.55
CA THR A 115 9.58 -19.72 9.14
C THR A 115 9.83 -19.06 7.80
N TYR A 116 11.05 -18.56 7.59
CA TYR A 116 11.43 -17.98 6.31
C TYR A 116 11.32 -18.99 5.17
N GLU A 117 10.60 -18.62 4.13
CA GLU A 117 10.48 -19.37 2.89
C GLU A 117 11.21 -18.63 1.76
N LYS A 118 12.05 -19.35 1.02
CA LYS A 118 12.82 -18.78 -0.10
C LYS A 118 11.94 -18.21 -1.21
N PHE A 119 10.67 -18.65 -1.27
CA PHE A 119 9.64 -18.13 -2.17
C PHE A 119 9.64 -16.59 -2.23
N TYR A 120 9.68 -15.93 -1.06
CA TYR A 120 9.60 -14.46 -1.00
C TYR A 120 10.84 -13.78 -1.57
N GLY A 121 12.03 -14.29 -1.25
CA GLY A 121 13.29 -13.76 -1.82
C GLY A 121 13.36 -13.94 -3.33
N LEU A 122 12.94 -15.11 -3.84
CA LEU A 122 12.88 -15.39 -5.28
C LEU A 122 11.84 -14.51 -5.99
N LEU A 123 10.67 -14.30 -5.38
CA LEU A 123 9.63 -13.43 -5.91
C LEU A 123 10.15 -11.99 -6.04
N ALA A 124 10.70 -11.42 -4.96
CA ALA A 124 11.25 -10.07 -4.98
C ALA A 124 12.42 -9.91 -5.97
N GLN A 125 13.35 -10.88 -6.00
CA GLN A 125 14.41 -10.94 -7.01
C GLN A 125 13.86 -10.91 -8.44
N ARG A 126 12.80 -11.68 -8.72
CA ARG A 126 12.18 -11.73 -10.04
C ARG A 126 11.63 -10.37 -10.46
N PHE A 127 11.02 -9.63 -9.54
CA PHE A 127 10.52 -8.27 -9.78
C PHE A 127 11.66 -7.29 -10.06
N CYS A 128 12.73 -7.29 -9.24
CA CYS A 128 13.92 -6.45 -9.47
C CYS A 128 14.57 -6.70 -10.84
N ASN A 129 14.62 -7.96 -11.26
CA ASN A 129 15.21 -8.35 -12.55
C ASN A 129 14.36 -7.94 -13.76
N ILE A 130 13.04 -7.83 -13.60
CA ILE A 130 12.13 -7.47 -14.69
C ILE A 130 12.05 -5.96 -14.86
N ASN A 131 11.92 -5.22 -13.76
CA ASN A 131 11.87 -3.76 -13.81
C ASN A 131 12.64 -3.16 -12.63
N ARG A 132 13.61 -2.28 -12.96
CA ARG A 132 14.45 -1.60 -11.97
C ARG A 132 13.66 -0.65 -11.06
N ILE A 133 12.42 -0.31 -11.40
CA ILE A 133 11.55 0.51 -10.55
C ILE A 133 11.36 -0.08 -9.15
N TYR A 134 11.45 -1.41 -8.99
CA TYR A 134 11.27 -2.09 -7.70
C TYR A 134 12.52 -2.07 -6.81
N ILE A 135 13.70 -1.77 -7.38
CA ILE A 135 14.97 -1.79 -6.64
C ILE A 135 14.97 -0.70 -5.57
N GLY A 136 14.73 0.56 -5.96
CA GLY A 136 14.70 1.70 -5.03
C GLY A 136 13.75 1.52 -3.85
N PRO A 137 12.50 1.09 -4.06
CA PRO A 137 11.58 0.74 -2.98
C PRO A 137 12.12 -0.34 -2.04
N PHE A 138 12.70 -1.44 -2.53
CA PHE A 138 13.28 -2.45 -1.64
C PHE A 138 14.48 -1.92 -0.84
N GLU A 139 15.29 -1.04 -1.41
CA GLU A 139 16.41 -0.40 -0.72
C GLU A 139 15.94 0.56 0.39
N GLU A 140 14.87 1.32 0.14
CA GLU A 140 14.21 2.16 1.15
C GLU A 140 13.60 1.32 2.27
N ILE A 141 12.86 0.26 1.92
CA ILE A 141 12.28 -0.67 2.89
C ILE A 141 13.38 -1.34 3.73
N PHE A 142 14.56 -1.65 3.17
CA PHE A 142 15.70 -2.14 3.95
C PHE A 142 16.10 -1.15 5.04
N ARG A 143 16.31 0.12 4.67
CA ARG A 143 16.69 1.18 5.61
C ARG A 143 15.65 1.37 6.71
N ASP A 144 14.38 1.35 6.36
CA ASP A 144 13.27 1.48 7.31
C ASP A 144 13.16 0.27 8.24
N SER A 145 13.30 -0.94 7.70
CA SER A 145 13.25 -2.18 8.49
C SER A 145 14.40 -2.26 9.50
N TYR A 146 15.59 -1.78 9.12
CA TYR A 146 16.75 -1.74 10.01
C TYR A 146 16.60 -0.67 11.10
N SER A 147 16.18 0.55 10.73
CA SER A 147 15.99 1.65 11.70
C SER A 147 14.92 1.32 12.74
N THR A 148 13.87 0.61 12.33
CA THR A 148 12.76 0.19 13.19
C THR A 148 12.87 -1.25 13.72
N ALA A 149 14.04 -1.89 13.59
CA ALA A 149 14.26 -3.28 13.98
C ALA A 149 13.89 -3.58 15.46
N HIS A 150 14.01 -2.59 16.34
CA HIS A 150 13.63 -2.71 17.76
C HIS A 150 12.13 -2.93 17.98
N ARG A 151 11.28 -2.65 16.99
CA ARG A 151 9.82 -2.86 17.03
C ARG A 151 9.40 -4.24 16.52
N LEU A 152 10.32 -4.96 15.89
CA LEU A 152 10.07 -6.28 15.34
C LEU A 152 10.33 -7.34 16.41
N ASP A 153 9.43 -8.33 16.51
CA ASP A 153 9.67 -9.50 17.34
C ASP A 153 10.75 -10.41 16.72
N THR A 154 11.18 -11.42 17.48
CA THR A 154 12.29 -12.30 17.10
C THR A 154 12.02 -13.08 15.81
N ASN A 155 10.77 -13.45 15.55
CA ASN A 155 10.42 -14.20 14.34
C ASN A 155 10.45 -13.29 13.11
N ARG A 156 9.81 -12.11 13.21
CA ARG A 156 9.83 -11.11 12.13
C ARG A 156 11.25 -10.67 11.80
N LEU A 157 12.08 -10.37 12.81
CA LEU A 157 13.50 -10.05 12.62
C LEU A 157 14.22 -11.12 11.79
N ARG A 158 13.98 -12.40 12.10
CA ARG A 158 14.64 -13.52 11.41
C ARG A 158 14.23 -13.59 9.94
N ASN A 159 12.94 -13.50 9.64
CA ASN A 159 12.44 -13.63 8.27
C ASN A 159 12.86 -12.43 7.42
N VAL A 160 12.70 -11.21 7.94
CA VAL A 160 13.10 -9.97 7.25
C VAL A 160 14.60 -9.98 6.97
N SER A 161 15.44 -10.36 7.94
CA SER A 161 16.90 -10.42 7.74
C SER A 161 17.28 -11.43 6.65
N LYS A 162 16.64 -12.61 6.63
CA LYS A 162 16.88 -13.63 5.60
C LYS A 162 16.39 -13.20 4.21
N PHE A 163 15.26 -12.50 4.14
CA PHE A 163 14.73 -11.92 2.91
C PHE A 163 15.73 -10.94 2.29
N PHE A 164 16.27 -10.02 3.07
CA PHE A 164 17.25 -9.05 2.57
C PHE A 164 18.62 -9.65 2.30
N ALA A 165 19.03 -10.68 3.05
CA ALA A 165 20.21 -11.47 2.69
C ALA A 165 20.04 -12.06 1.29
N HIS A 166 18.83 -12.54 0.95
CA HIS A 166 18.53 -13.07 -0.38
C HIS A 166 18.71 -12.03 -1.49
N LEU A 167 18.14 -10.83 -1.29
CA LEU A 167 18.26 -9.76 -2.27
C LEU A 167 19.70 -9.27 -2.46
N LEU A 168 20.49 -9.22 -1.38
CA LEU A 168 21.90 -8.82 -1.44
C LEU A 168 22.78 -9.86 -2.15
N PHE A 169 22.68 -11.16 -1.81
CA PHE A 169 23.55 -12.16 -2.44
C PHE A 169 23.23 -12.39 -3.92
N THR A 170 21.98 -12.08 -4.34
CA THR A 170 21.54 -12.17 -5.73
C THR A 170 21.78 -10.90 -6.53
N ASP A 171 22.39 -9.87 -5.92
CA ASP A 171 22.58 -8.53 -6.48
C ASP A 171 21.27 -7.91 -7.02
N SER A 172 20.14 -8.20 -6.36
CA SER A 172 18.83 -7.62 -6.68
C SER A 172 18.66 -6.19 -6.13
N ILE A 173 19.45 -5.84 -5.11
CA ILE A 173 19.55 -4.50 -4.52
C ILE A 173 21.02 -4.14 -4.32
N SER A 174 21.35 -2.85 -4.26
CA SER A 174 22.72 -2.38 -4.03
C SER A 174 23.22 -2.77 -2.64
N TRP A 175 24.50 -3.10 -2.51
CA TRP A 175 25.15 -3.31 -1.22
C TRP A 175 25.33 -2.00 -0.43
N GLU A 176 25.20 -0.85 -1.10
CA GLU A 176 25.23 0.49 -0.48
C GLU A 176 24.13 0.69 0.56
N VAL A 177 23.05 -0.12 0.54
CA VAL A 177 22.02 -0.08 1.58
C VAL A 177 22.57 -0.33 2.99
N LEU A 178 23.73 -1.01 3.09
CA LEU A 178 24.41 -1.25 4.36
C LEU A 178 25.02 0.03 4.98
N GLU A 179 25.09 1.15 4.26
CA GLU A 179 25.59 2.42 4.79
C GLU A 179 24.80 2.92 6.02
N CYS A 180 23.50 2.59 6.11
CA CYS A 180 22.68 2.95 7.27
C CYS A 180 23.05 2.17 8.55
N VAL A 181 23.85 1.10 8.42
CA VAL A 181 24.21 0.20 9.52
C VAL A 181 25.39 0.77 10.31
N LYS A 182 25.09 1.33 11.47
CA LYS A 182 26.09 1.76 12.45
C LYS A 182 26.36 0.65 13.47
N LEU A 183 27.63 0.28 13.64
CA LEU A 183 28.11 -0.71 14.61
C LEU A 183 28.80 0.00 15.79
N ASN A 184 28.02 0.54 16.72
CA ASN A 184 28.54 1.20 17.92
C ASN A 184 27.60 0.96 19.11
N GLU A 185 28.01 1.36 20.31
CA GLU A 185 27.22 1.08 21.53
C GLU A 185 25.97 1.99 21.65
N GLU A 186 26.02 3.20 21.07
CA GLU A 186 24.99 4.23 21.24
C GLU A 186 23.83 4.07 20.25
N ASP A 187 24.12 3.77 18.99
CA ASP A 187 23.15 3.66 17.89
C ASP A 187 22.64 2.21 17.69
N THR A 188 23.34 1.18 18.19
CA THR A 188 22.96 -0.21 17.96
C THR A 188 22.17 -0.82 19.13
N THR A 189 20.90 -1.15 18.90
CA THR A 189 20.06 -1.88 19.86
C THR A 189 20.32 -3.39 19.85
N SER A 190 19.83 -4.13 20.85
CA SER A 190 19.90 -5.60 20.86
C SER A 190 19.20 -6.23 19.66
N SER A 191 18.06 -5.68 19.22
CA SER A 191 17.35 -6.15 18.03
C SER A 191 18.15 -5.89 16.75
N SER A 192 18.75 -4.71 16.62
CA SER A 192 19.63 -4.38 15.48
C SER A 192 20.84 -5.30 15.40
N ARG A 193 21.46 -5.66 16.55
CA ARG A 193 22.54 -6.66 16.59
C ARG A 193 22.07 -8.03 16.12
N ILE A 194 20.88 -8.47 16.53
CA ILE A 194 20.31 -9.76 16.09
C ILE A 194 20.01 -9.73 14.60
N TYR A 195 19.47 -8.63 14.08
CA TYR A 195 19.19 -8.43 12.66
C TYR A 195 20.46 -8.63 11.82
N ILE A 196 21.51 -7.86 12.14
CA ILE A 196 22.81 -7.91 11.44
C ILE A 196 23.42 -9.31 11.56
N LYS A 197 23.36 -9.91 12.75
CA LYS A 197 23.86 -11.27 12.96
C LYS A 197 23.20 -12.26 12.00
N ILE A 198 21.87 -12.26 11.92
CA ILE A 198 21.13 -13.19 11.04
C ILE A 198 21.42 -12.89 9.57
N LEU A 199 21.42 -11.61 9.18
CA LEU A 199 21.72 -11.17 7.82
C LEU A 199 23.08 -11.71 7.34
N PHE A 200 24.14 -11.48 8.11
CA PHE A 200 25.49 -11.93 7.73
C PHE A 200 25.69 -13.44 7.86
N GLN A 201 25.01 -14.11 8.79
CA GLN A 201 25.00 -15.57 8.85
C GLN A 201 24.42 -16.17 7.57
N GLU A 202 23.28 -15.65 7.13
CA GLU A 202 22.62 -16.13 5.91
C GLU A 202 23.47 -15.81 4.66
N LEU A 203 24.05 -14.61 4.55
CA LEU A 203 24.96 -14.25 3.45
C LEU A 203 26.19 -15.17 3.40
N ALA A 204 26.76 -15.50 4.55
CA ALA A 204 27.90 -16.41 4.64
C ALA A 204 27.53 -17.85 4.23
N GLU A 205 26.31 -18.30 4.52
CA GLU A 205 25.78 -19.59 4.07
C GLU A 205 25.59 -19.63 2.54
N TYR A 206 25.10 -18.56 1.92
CA TYR A 206 24.88 -18.50 0.46
C TYR A 206 26.20 -18.34 -0.33
N MET A 207 27.05 -17.40 0.06
CA MET A 207 28.24 -17.01 -0.72
C MET A 207 29.51 -17.74 -0.30
N GLY A 208 29.56 -18.24 0.94
CA GLY A 208 30.77 -18.66 1.63
C GLY A 208 31.60 -17.46 2.14
N LEU A 209 32.36 -17.68 3.21
CA LEU A 209 33.10 -16.61 3.91
C LEU A 209 34.10 -15.88 3.01
N LYS A 210 34.77 -16.58 2.09
CA LYS A 210 35.78 -15.97 1.23
C LYS A 210 35.17 -14.93 0.29
N LYS A 211 34.14 -15.32 -0.47
CA LYS A 211 33.47 -14.42 -1.42
C LYS A 211 32.78 -13.26 -0.71
N LEU A 212 32.17 -13.52 0.45
CA LEU A 212 31.56 -12.47 1.25
C LEU A 212 32.60 -11.43 1.72
N ASN A 213 33.77 -11.88 2.20
CA ASN A 213 34.84 -10.98 2.62
C ASN A 213 35.42 -10.19 1.44
N ASP A 214 35.55 -10.81 0.27
CA ASP A 214 36.01 -10.12 -0.94
C ASP A 214 34.99 -9.03 -1.34
N ARG A 215 33.68 -9.34 -1.30
CA ARG A 215 32.60 -8.40 -1.60
C ARG A 215 32.52 -7.22 -0.62
N LEU A 216 32.74 -7.46 0.67
CA LEU A 216 32.73 -6.42 1.70
C LEU A 216 33.95 -5.48 1.65
N LYS A 217 35.00 -5.88 0.95
CA LYS A 217 36.21 -5.07 0.75
C LYS A 217 36.25 -4.37 -0.61
N ASP A 218 35.26 -4.64 -1.45
CA ASP A 218 35.04 -3.93 -2.70
C ASP A 218 34.70 -2.47 -2.36
N PRO A 219 35.47 -1.49 -2.84
CA PRO A 219 35.34 -0.08 -2.45
C PRO A 219 34.07 0.60 -2.95
#